data_AF-A0A7M3WYX0-F1
#
_entry.id   AF-A0A7M3WYX0-F1
#
_cell.length_a   1.000
_cell.length_b   1.000
_cell.length_c   1.000
_cell.angle_alpha   90.00
_cell.angle_beta   90.00
_cell.angle_gamma   90.00
#
_symmetry.space_group_name_H-M   'P 1'
#
loop_
_entity.id
_entity.type
_entity.pdbx_description
1 polymer ?
#
loop_
_entity_poly.entity_id
_entity_poly.type
_entity_poly.pdbx_seq_one_letter_code
_entity_poly.pdbx_strand_id
1 'polypeptide(L)'
;MFKESKRRKEEDEVGIASLIPGVAFPFFGATILACWLYRDIAGMLELGRSIMIMFFLLLTVVIIISHFNRRLNWEVIAPRQIGLRIGVLFLFMGLHILFVFLAAREGTTDDTLIVDVRRATLALALIWGFLLCNPLRITRMAFKNGGMAHNRPIFAALWMLPFCGFHAYSSDPSFFNPAVPGYASFLGTSGLLSVWGYAWYLHEDHLHISIHKRKANLPFLTSFIVSFLAIQMLYWDLRNGNENSLFYQRIWAGATLCGTMVLAFNFVRITLFSLEAWHKIPMFYGRYIQDKSLE
;
A
#
# COMPACT_ATOMS: atom_id res chain seq x y z
N MET A 1 32.12 -14.31 -15.13
CA MET A 1 32.30 -14.78 -13.74
C MET A 1 31.46 -13.89 -12.84
N PHE A 2 30.25 -14.34 -12.46
CA PHE A 2 29.36 -13.59 -11.58
C PHE A 2 29.93 -13.62 -10.16
N LYS A 3 30.25 -12.46 -9.58
CA LYS A 3 30.66 -12.37 -8.18
C LYS A 3 29.42 -12.63 -7.31
N GLU A 4 29.48 -13.69 -6.52
CA GLU A 4 28.51 -13.99 -5.46
C GLU A 4 28.24 -12.76 -4.59
N SER A 5 26.98 -12.61 -4.16
CA SER A 5 26.57 -11.54 -3.26
C SER A 5 27.32 -11.70 -1.92
N LYS A 6 28.35 -10.89 -1.69
CA LYS A 6 28.99 -10.80 -0.37
C LYS A 6 27.99 -10.21 0.61
N ARG A 7 27.47 -11.03 1.53
CA ARG A 7 26.81 -10.55 2.76
C ARG A 7 27.82 -9.66 3.49
N ARG A 8 27.51 -8.37 3.64
CA ARG A 8 28.25 -7.52 4.58
C ARG A 8 27.97 -8.04 5.99
N LYS A 9 29.01 -8.13 6.82
CA LYS A 9 28.97 -8.60 8.23
C LYS A 9 28.27 -7.63 9.20
N GLU A 10 27.69 -6.53 8.70
CA GLU A 10 27.05 -5.51 9.52
C GLU A 10 25.54 -5.78 9.64
N GLU A 11 25.01 -5.48 10.82
CA GLU A 11 23.66 -5.71 11.34
C GLU A 11 22.56 -5.69 10.26
N ASP A 12 21.63 -6.64 10.36
CA ASP A 12 20.46 -6.74 9.49
C ASP A 12 19.74 -5.37 9.42
N GLU A 13 19.75 -4.73 8.25
CA GLU A 13 19.33 -3.34 8.03
C GLU A 13 17.87 -3.05 8.41
N VAL A 14 17.06 -4.10 8.59
CA VAL A 14 15.67 -4.02 9.03
C VAL A 14 15.48 -4.53 10.46
N GLY A 15 16.49 -5.17 11.05
CA GLY A 15 16.50 -5.67 12.43
C GLY A 15 15.24 -6.44 12.82
N ILE A 16 14.82 -6.29 14.08
CA ILE A 16 13.59 -6.87 14.65
C ILE A 16 12.34 -6.44 13.86
N ALA A 17 12.38 -5.32 13.12
CA ALA A 17 11.23 -4.85 12.34
C ALA A 17 10.84 -5.81 11.20
N SER A 18 11.75 -6.71 10.79
CA SER A 18 11.44 -7.77 9.83
C SER A 18 10.49 -8.84 10.38
N LEU A 19 10.45 -9.03 11.71
CA LEU A 19 9.57 -10.00 12.40
C LEU A 19 8.19 -9.42 12.73
N ILE A 20 8.06 -8.08 12.71
CA ILE A 20 6.82 -7.38 13.08
C ILE A 20 5.61 -7.88 12.27
N PRO A 21 5.66 -8.04 10.93
CA PRO A 21 4.51 -8.53 10.19
C PRO A 21 4.07 -9.92 10.66
N GLY A 22 4.99 -10.87 10.81
CA GLY A 22 4.69 -12.25 11.17
C GLY A 22 4.01 -12.40 12.54
N VAL A 23 4.41 -11.61 13.53
CA VAL A 23 3.77 -11.58 14.86
C VAL A 23 2.47 -10.77 14.85
N ALA A 24 2.43 -9.71 14.05
CA ALA A 24 1.27 -8.84 13.91
C ALA A 24 0.05 -9.58 13.32
N PHE A 25 0.23 -10.46 12.34
CA PHE A 25 -0.89 -11.15 11.64
C PHE A 25 -1.84 -11.90 12.61
N PRO A 26 -1.36 -12.83 13.47
CA PRO A 26 -2.23 -13.53 14.42
C PRO A 26 -2.87 -12.58 15.43
N PHE A 27 -2.12 -11.60 15.92
CA PHE A 27 -2.61 -10.64 16.90
C PHE A 27 -3.75 -9.77 16.33
N PHE A 28 -3.56 -9.22 15.13
CA PHE A 28 -4.59 -8.44 14.45
C PHE A 28 -5.79 -9.29 14.09
N GLY A 29 -5.59 -10.51 13.59
CA GLY A 29 -6.67 -11.45 13.28
C GLY A 29 -7.51 -11.80 14.51
N ALA A 30 -6.87 -12.15 15.63
CA ALA A 30 -7.55 -12.44 16.88
C ALA A 30 -8.31 -11.22 17.43
N THR A 31 -7.72 -10.03 17.32
CA THR A 31 -8.36 -8.79 17.80
C THR A 31 -9.58 -8.42 16.96
N ILE A 32 -9.51 -8.55 15.63
CA ILE A 32 -10.64 -8.33 14.72
C ILE A 32 -11.75 -9.35 15.00
N LEU A 33 -11.40 -10.62 15.20
CA LEU A 33 -12.36 -11.66 15.56
C LEU A 33 -13.03 -11.37 16.91
N ALA A 34 -12.26 -10.95 17.92
CA ALA A 34 -12.81 -10.54 19.21
C ALA A 34 -13.76 -9.34 19.05
N CYS A 35 -13.39 -8.33 18.27
CA CYS A 35 -14.27 -7.19 17.96
C CYS A 35 -15.62 -7.64 17.36
N TRP A 36 -15.58 -8.64 16.48
CA TRP A 36 -16.79 -9.21 15.89
C TRP A 36 -17.60 -10.07 16.87
N LEU A 37 -16.94 -10.84 17.75
CA LEU A 37 -17.60 -11.63 18.79
C LEU A 37 -18.32 -10.74 19.81
N TYR A 38 -17.77 -9.57 20.11
CA TYR A 38 -18.35 -8.56 21.01
C TYR A 38 -19.10 -7.45 20.26
N ARG A 39 -19.60 -7.73 19.04
CA ARG A 39 -20.26 -6.73 18.18
C ARG A 39 -21.47 -6.03 18.79
N ASP A 40 -22.11 -6.65 19.77
CA ASP A 40 -23.29 -6.09 20.45
C ASP A 40 -22.93 -4.93 21.39
N ILE A 41 -21.63 -4.78 21.72
CA ILE A 41 -21.11 -3.61 22.44
C ILE A 41 -20.88 -2.48 21.45
N ALA A 42 -21.49 -1.32 21.72
CA ALA A 42 -21.35 -0.12 20.89
C ALA A 42 -19.88 0.22 20.62
N GLY A 43 -19.54 0.40 19.34
CA GLY A 43 -18.20 0.74 18.86
C GLY A 43 -17.25 -0.42 18.61
N MET A 44 -17.61 -1.67 18.96
CA MET A 44 -16.72 -2.82 18.73
C MET A 44 -16.55 -3.14 17.25
N LEU A 45 -17.59 -2.99 16.42
CA LEU A 45 -17.48 -3.21 14.97
C LEU A 45 -16.57 -2.17 14.31
N GLU A 46 -16.72 -0.90 14.69
CA GLU A 46 -15.91 0.21 14.19
C GLU A 46 -14.46 0.08 14.64
N LEU A 47 -14.23 -0.38 15.87
CA LEU A 47 -12.91 -0.71 16.39
C LEU A 47 -12.24 -1.80 15.54
N GLY A 48 -12.93 -2.93 15.30
CA GLY A 48 -12.41 -4.00 14.46
C GLY A 48 -12.08 -3.53 13.04
N ARG A 49 -12.97 -2.72 12.45
CA ARG A 49 -12.73 -2.11 11.13
C ARG A 49 -11.52 -1.19 11.14
N SER A 50 -11.36 -0.34 12.15
CA SER A 50 -10.21 0.57 12.27
C SER A 50 -8.90 -0.20 12.37
N ILE A 51 -8.86 -1.25 13.19
CA ILE A 51 -7.69 -2.12 13.33
C ILE A 51 -7.32 -2.77 11.99
N MET A 52 -8.31 -3.23 11.21
CA MET A 52 -8.07 -3.77 9.86
C MET A 52 -7.47 -2.71 8.92
N ILE A 53 -8.02 -1.49 8.90
CA ILE A 53 -7.50 -0.38 8.08
C ILE A 53 -6.04 -0.08 8.47
N MET A 54 -5.76 0.03 9.78
CA MET A 54 -4.42 0.26 10.31
C MET A 54 -3.45 -0.85 9.91
N PHE A 55 -3.89 -2.11 9.93
CA PHE A 55 -3.09 -3.24 9.50
C PHE A 55 -2.72 -3.17 8.01
N PHE A 56 -3.68 -2.85 7.13
CA PHE A 56 -3.42 -2.68 5.69
C PHE A 56 -2.45 -1.53 5.42
N LEU A 57 -2.55 -0.42 6.15
CA LEU A 57 -1.60 0.68 6.07
C LEU A 57 -0.18 0.23 6.47
N LEU A 58 -0.05 -0.47 7.59
CA LEU A 58 1.23 -0.99 8.07
C LEU A 58 1.86 -1.94 7.03
N LEU A 59 1.07 -2.88 6.50
CA LEU A 59 1.53 -3.81 5.46
C LEU A 59 2.06 -3.06 4.24
N THR A 60 1.30 -2.08 3.75
CA THR A 60 1.65 -1.27 2.58
C THR A 60 2.98 -0.53 2.80
N VAL A 61 3.12 0.15 3.93
CA VAL A 61 4.33 0.91 4.27
C VAL A 61 5.54 0.00 4.41
N VAL A 62 5.39 -1.15 5.10
CA VAL A 62 6.49 -2.10 5.28
C VAL A 62 6.95 -2.67 3.93
N ILE A 63 6.04 -2.97 3.00
CA ILE A 63 6.40 -3.46 1.67
C ILE A 63 7.14 -2.39 0.86
N ILE A 64 6.68 -1.14 0.90
CA ILE A 64 7.34 -0.02 0.22
C ILE A 64 8.78 0.15 0.74
N ILE A 65 8.96 0.19 2.07
CA ILE A 65 10.29 0.30 2.69
C ILE A 65 11.14 -0.92 2.35
N SER A 66 10.59 -2.14 2.45
CA SER A 66 11.30 -3.38 2.11
C SER A 66 11.79 -3.34 0.67
N HIS A 67 10.97 -2.88 -0.27
CA HIS A 67 11.34 -2.81 -1.67
C HIS A 67 12.44 -1.77 -1.93
N PHE A 68 12.21 -0.50 -1.61
CA PHE A 68 13.14 0.57 -1.96
C PHE A 68 14.38 0.60 -1.06
N ASN A 69 14.21 0.40 0.25
CA ASN A 69 15.28 0.52 1.22
C ASN A 69 16.12 -0.77 1.29
N ARG A 70 15.49 -1.96 1.36
CA ARG A 70 16.22 -3.23 1.52
C ARG A 70 16.57 -3.91 0.19
N ARG A 71 15.63 -4.04 -0.76
CA ARG A 71 15.87 -4.81 -1.99
C ARG A 71 16.65 -4.01 -3.02
N LEU A 72 16.28 -2.75 -3.23
CA LEU A 72 16.99 -1.87 -4.15
C LEU A 72 18.17 -1.12 -3.52
N ASN A 73 18.30 -1.16 -2.18
CA ASN A 73 19.38 -0.51 -1.43
C ASN A 73 19.52 1.00 -1.74
N TRP A 74 18.39 1.70 -1.87
CA TRP A 74 18.40 3.13 -2.20
C TRP A 74 18.70 4.04 -0.99
N GLU A 75 18.84 3.45 0.20
CA GLU A 75 19.10 4.13 1.47
C GLU A 75 18.15 5.32 1.71
N VAL A 76 16.92 5.20 1.21
CA VAL A 76 15.83 6.19 1.27
C VAL A 76 15.61 6.72 2.69
N ILE A 77 15.70 5.82 3.68
CA ILE A 77 15.64 6.13 5.11
C ILE A 77 16.87 5.53 5.78
N ALA A 78 17.62 6.34 6.52
CA ALA A 78 18.73 5.86 7.34
C ALA A 78 18.20 4.91 8.44
N PRO A 79 18.84 3.75 8.71
CA PRO A 79 18.36 2.76 9.69
C PRO A 79 18.01 3.36 11.07
N ARG A 80 18.85 4.29 11.56
CA ARG A 80 18.64 5.00 12.84
C ARG A 80 17.33 5.80 12.90
N GLN A 81 16.78 6.24 11.77
CA GLN A 81 15.55 7.01 11.69
C GLN A 81 14.30 6.15 11.53
N ILE A 82 14.43 4.88 11.14
CA ILE A 82 13.28 3.99 10.84
C ILE A 82 12.41 3.82 12.09
N GLY A 83 13.03 3.55 13.24
CA GLY A 83 12.31 3.34 14.51
C GLY A 83 11.46 4.56 14.92
N LEU A 84 12.03 5.77 14.87
CA LEU A 84 11.30 7.00 15.20
C LEU A 84 10.11 7.22 14.26
N ARG A 85 10.32 7.09 12.94
CA ARG A 85 9.25 7.32 11.96
C ARG A 85 8.10 6.32 12.12
N ILE A 86 8.43 5.04 12.34
CA ILE A 86 7.45 3.99 12.62
C ILE A 86 6.73 4.27 13.96
N GLY A 87 7.44 4.76 14.98
CA GLY A 87 6.83 5.14 16.26
C GLY A 87 5.77 6.24 16.10
N VAL A 88 6.05 7.28 15.30
CA VAL A 88 5.06 8.33 14.99
C VAL A 88 3.88 7.77 14.18
N LEU A 89 4.12 6.82 13.27
CA LEU A 89 3.05 6.14 12.55
C LEU A 89 2.12 5.40 13.53
N PHE A 90 2.69 4.61 14.45
CA PHE A 90 1.91 3.91 15.47
C PHE A 90 1.14 4.86 16.40
N LEU A 91 1.70 6.02 16.73
CA LEU A 91 0.99 7.04 17.48
C LEU A 91 -0.29 7.49 16.75
N PHE A 92 -0.18 7.87 15.46
CA PHE A 92 -1.36 8.29 14.69
C PHE A 92 -2.37 7.15 14.48
N MET A 93 -1.89 5.92 14.27
CA MET A 93 -2.75 4.74 14.19
C MET A 93 -3.52 4.51 15.50
N GLY A 94 -2.83 4.60 16.64
CA GLY A 94 -3.44 4.44 17.97
C GLY A 94 -4.46 5.53 18.29
N LEU A 95 -4.14 6.79 17.96
CA LEU A 95 -5.08 7.90 18.08
C LEU A 95 -6.34 7.65 17.22
N HIS A 96 -6.16 7.24 15.97
CA HIS A 96 -7.29 6.94 15.10
C HIS A 96 -8.18 5.81 15.67
N ILE A 97 -7.58 4.71 16.12
CA ILE A 97 -8.31 3.59 16.76
C ILE A 97 -9.14 4.09 17.96
N LEU A 98 -8.53 4.91 18.82
CA LEU A 98 -9.20 5.49 19.99
C LEU A 98 -10.40 6.35 19.57
N PHE A 99 -10.20 7.30 18.66
CA PHE A 99 -11.27 8.23 18.26
C PHE A 99 -12.36 7.55 17.42
N VAL A 100 -12.05 6.48 16.68
CA VAL A 100 -13.08 5.64 16.05
C VAL A 100 -13.98 5.00 17.10
N PHE A 101 -13.38 4.40 18.12
CA PHE A 101 -14.13 3.74 19.19
C PHE A 101 -15.00 4.73 19.98
N LEU A 102 -14.45 5.91 20.31
CA LEU A 102 -15.18 6.96 21.01
C LEU A 102 -16.34 7.51 20.16
N ALA A 103 -16.10 7.83 18.88
CA ALA A 103 -17.13 8.32 17.97
C ALA A 103 -18.28 7.32 17.82
N ALA A 104 -17.95 6.03 17.71
CA ALA A 104 -18.96 4.99 17.54
C ALA A 104 -19.83 4.80 18.81
N ARG A 105 -19.27 5.06 20.00
CA ARG A 105 -20.02 5.04 21.26
C ARG A 105 -20.90 6.26 21.49
N GLU A 106 -20.51 7.41 20.93
CA GLU A 106 -21.34 8.62 20.96
C GLU A 106 -22.67 8.39 20.21
N GLY A 107 -22.67 7.52 19.20
CA GLY A 107 -23.90 7.04 18.53
C GLY A 107 -24.65 8.12 17.75
N THR A 108 -24.05 9.30 17.59
CA THR A 108 -24.60 10.42 16.83
C THR A 108 -24.13 10.41 15.39
N THR A 109 -25.00 10.84 14.49
CA THR A 109 -24.70 11.09 13.08
C THR A 109 -24.29 12.54 12.81
N ASP A 110 -24.37 13.41 13.83
CA ASP A 110 -24.02 14.82 13.72
C ASP A 110 -22.50 15.02 13.62
N ASP A 111 -22.07 16.10 12.96
CA ASP A 111 -20.66 16.49 12.91
C ASP A 111 -20.22 17.02 14.29
N THR A 112 -19.81 16.09 15.16
CA THR A 112 -19.20 16.40 16.45
C THR A 112 -17.69 16.55 16.33
N LEU A 113 -17.07 17.23 17.31
CA LEU A 113 -15.62 17.33 17.42
C LEU A 113 -14.94 15.95 17.39
N ILE A 114 -15.56 14.92 17.98
CA ILE A 114 -15.01 13.56 18.01
C ILE A 114 -15.00 12.96 16.61
N VAL A 115 -16.05 13.17 15.82
CA VAL A 115 -16.13 12.73 14.42
C VAL A 115 -15.07 13.41 13.56
N ASP A 116 -14.83 14.71 13.75
CA ASP A 116 -13.80 15.44 13.02
C ASP A 116 -12.38 14.99 13.39
N VAL A 117 -12.11 14.80 14.69
CA VAL A 117 -10.82 14.28 15.15
C VAL A 117 -10.58 12.85 14.64
N ARG A 118 -11.63 12.01 14.56
CA ARG A 118 -11.55 10.67 13.94
C ARG A 118 -11.11 10.74 12.48
N ARG A 119 -11.67 11.66 11.68
CA ARG A 119 -11.30 11.88 10.27
C ARG A 119 -9.87 12.41 10.16
N ALA A 120 -9.52 13.40 10.97
CA ALA A 120 -8.18 14.00 10.98
C ALA A 120 -7.09 12.99 11.34
N THR A 121 -7.29 12.19 12.39
CA THR A 121 -6.34 11.16 12.82
C THR A 121 -6.13 10.07 11.77
N LEU A 122 -7.19 9.66 11.04
CA LEU A 122 -7.05 8.75 9.91
C LEU A 122 -6.20 9.34 8.79
N ALA A 123 -6.50 10.57 8.40
CA ALA A 123 -5.78 11.28 7.35
C ALA A 123 -4.30 11.47 7.72
N LEU A 124 -4.02 11.84 8.98
CA LEU A 124 -2.67 11.96 9.51
C LEU A 124 -1.91 10.64 9.45
N ALA A 125 -2.52 9.51 9.82
CA ALA A 125 -1.87 8.20 9.72
C ALA A 125 -1.49 7.87 8.26
N LEU A 126 -2.41 8.11 7.32
CA LEU A 126 -2.20 7.83 5.89
C LEU A 126 -1.13 8.74 5.27
N ILE A 127 -1.21 10.06 5.53
CA ILE A 127 -0.23 11.05 5.06
C ILE A 127 1.14 10.80 5.69
N TRP A 128 1.18 10.46 6.98
CA TRP A 128 2.44 10.11 7.64
C TRP A 128 3.04 8.84 7.05
N GLY A 129 2.24 7.83 6.71
CA GLY A 129 2.70 6.64 5.98
C GLY A 129 3.40 6.99 4.67
N PHE A 130 2.86 7.97 3.93
CA PHE A 130 3.50 8.51 2.73
C PHE A 130 4.83 9.23 3.04
N LEU A 131 4.82 10.19 3.97
CA LEU A 131 6.01 10.99 4.32
C LEU A 131 7.13 10.15 4.91
N LEU A 132 6.78 9.15 5.71
CA LEU A 132 7.71 8.19 6.33
C LEU A 132 8.58 7.55 5.26
N CYS A 133 7.98 7.14 4.13
CA CYS A 133 8.66 6.48 3.02
C CYS A 133 9.62 7.41 2.25
N ASN A 134 9.71 8.70 2.59
CA ASN A 134 10.54 9.71 1.93
C ASN A 134 10.30 9.75 0.40
N PRO A 135 9.08 10.15 -0.01
CA PRO A 135 8.60 9.99 -1.37
C PRO A 135 9.37 10.87 -2.36
N LEU A 136 9.89 12.02 -1.91
CA LEU A 136 10.74 12.89 -2.74
C LEU A 136 12.04 12.18 -3.14
N ARG A 137 12.70 11.51 -2.20
CA ARG A 137 13.93 10.77 -2.50
C ARG A 137 13.66 9.58 -3.42
N ILE A 138 12.60 8.80 -3.13
CA ILE A 138 12.18 7.68 -4.01
C ILE A 138 11.93 8.20 -5.43
N THR A 139 11.19 9.28 -5.58
CA THR A 139 10.83 9.87 -6.87
C THR A 139 12.06 10.34 -7.64
N ARG A 140 12.97 11.07 -6.99
CA ARG A 140 14.23 11.49 -7.62
C ARG A 140 15.04 10.30 -8.13
N MET A 141 15.13 9.22 -7.34
CA MET A 141 15.87 8.01 -7.71
C MET A 141 15.14 7.19 -8.80
N ALA A 142 13.81 7.18 -8.77
CA ALA A 142 12.98 6.52 -9.77
C ALA A 142 13.09 7.15 -11.16
N PHE A 143 13.40 8.45 -11.26
CA PHE A 143 13.51 9.18 -12.52
C PHE A 143 14.95 9.52 -12.95
N LYS A 144 15.95 9.44 -12.08
CA LYS A 144 17.37 9.72 -12.42
C LYS A 144 18.02 8.51 -13.14
N ASN A 145 18.95 8.80 -14.07
CA ASN A 145 19.78 7.81 -14.79
C ASN A 145 18.99 6.65 -15.43
N GLY A 146 17.96 6.97 -16.23
CA GLY A 146 17.12 5.99 -16.90
C GLY A 146 16.09 5.29 -16.00
N GLY A 147 16.01 5.71 -14.74
CA GLY A 147 15.13 5.15 -13.72
C GLY A 147 15.58 3.74 -13.38
N MET A 148 16.34 3.58 -12.29
CA MET A 148 16.65 2.25 -11.76
C MET A 148 15.37 1.41 -11.75
N ALA A 149 15.39 0.24 -12.40
CA ALA A 149 14.18 -0.50 -12.69
C ALA A 149 13.55 -0.99 -11.38
N HIS A 150 12.61 -0.18 -10.92
CA HIS A 150 11.80 -0.42 -9.74
C HIS A 150 10.47 -0.99 -10.22
N ASN A 151 9.80 -1.70 -9.32
CA ASN A 151 8.47 -2.18 -9.63
C ASN A 151 7.48 -1.00 -9.61
N ARG A 152 6.92 -0.68 -10.79
CA ARG A 152 6.00 0.45 -10.99
C ARG A 152 4.72 0.36 -10.14
N PRO A 153 4.09 -0.82 -9.96
CA PRO A 153 3.01 -0.97 -8.98
C PRO A 153 3.36 -0.53 -7.56
N ILE A 154 4.55 -0.87 -7.04
CA ILE A 154 4.96 -0.44 -5.68
C ILE A 154 5.15 1.09 -5.62
N PHE A 155 5.67 1.70 -6.69
CA PHE A 155 5.77 3.15 -6.79
C PHE A 155 4.38 3.82 -6.84
N ALA A 156 3.44 3.24 -7.58
CA ALA A 156 2.05 3.70 -7.59
C ALA A 156 1.40 3.55 -6.21
N ALA A 157 1.64 2.44 -5.49
CA ALA A 157 1.13 2.24 -4.14
C ALA A 157 1.54 3.37 -3.19
N LEU A 158 2.82 3.78 -3.23
CA LEU A 158 3.32 4.93 -2.45
C LEU A 158 2.53 6.20 -2.73
N TRP A 159 2.35 6.55 -4.00
CA TRP A 159 1.67 7.78 -4.41
C TRP A 159 0.16 7.76 -4.21
N MET A 160 -0.45 6.59 -3.96
CA MET A 160 -1.86 6.47 -3.60
C MET A 160 -2.16 6.93 -2.16
N LEU A 161 -1.20 6.81 -1.23
CA LEU A 161 -1.37 7.16 0.18
C LEU A 161 -1.83 8.60 0.46
N PRO A 162 -1.30 9.66 -0.18
CA PRO A 162 -1.81 11.01 0.02
C PRO A 162 -3.27 11.18 -0.44
N PHE A 163 -3.68 10.51 -1.52
CA PHE A 163 -5.08 10.49 -1.94
C PHE A 163 -5.95 9.74 -0.93
N CYS A 164 -5.46 8.62 -0.36
CA CYS A 164 -6.16 7.95 0.74
C CYS A 164 -6.42 8.91 1.90
N GLY A 165 -5.40 9.67 2.31
CA GLY A 165 -5.49 10.65 3.40
C GLY A 165 -6.47 11.79 3.10
N PHE A 166 -6.41 12.35 1.89
CA PHE A 166 -7.33 13.39 1.43
C PHE A 166 -8.79 12.90 1.46
N HIS A 167 -9.05 11.72 0.91
CA HIS A 167 -10.39 11.10 0.89
C HIS A 167 -10.86 10.67 2.28
N ALA A 168 -9.94 10.33 3.20
CA ALA A 168 -10.28 10.01 4.59
C ALA A 168 -10.72 11.25 5.39
N TYR A 169 -10.12 12.40 5.13
CA TYR A 169 -10.52 13.66 5.76
C TYR A 169 -11.81 14.21 5.13
N SER A 170 -11.88 14.17 3.81
CA SER A 170 -12.95 14.81 3.03
C SER A 170 -14.20 13.94 2.87
N SER A 171 -14.20 12.71 3.43
CA SER A 171 -15.37 11.84 3.40
C SER A 171 -16.50 12.45 4.23
N ASP A 172 -17.41 13.11 3.54
CA ASP A 172 -18.67 13.60 4.08
C ASP A 172 -19.62 12.41 4.33
N PRO A 173 -20.25 12.30 5.51
CA PRO A 173 -21.33 11.33 5.74
C PRO A 173 -22.49 11.54 4.79
N SER A 174 -22.74 12.76 4.29
CA SER A 174 -23.79 12.99 3.29
C SER A 174 -23.48 12.36 1.92
N PHE A 175 -22.22 12.01 1.65
CA PHE A 175 -21.80 11.22 0.49
C PHE A 175 -21.81 9.71 0.76
N PHE A 176 -22.76 9.19 1.56
CA PHE A 176 -23.09 7.75 1.60
C PHE A 176 -23.74 7.26 0.28
N ASN A 177 -23.17 7.65 -0.85
CA ASN A 177 -23.43 6.99 -2.12
C ASN A 177 -22.47 5.80 -2.22
N PRO A 178 -22.96 4.54 -2.12
CA PRO A 178 -22.12 3.35 -2.23
C PRO A 178 -21.40 3.25 -3.58
N ALA A 179 -21.79 4.06 -4.58
CA ALA A 179 -21.11 4.16 -5.87
C ALA A 179 -19.77 4.94 -5.80
N VAL A 180 -19.46 5.65 -4.71
CA VAL A 180 -18.17 6.34 -4.53
C VAL A 180 -17.23 5.49 -3.71
N PRO A 181 -16.12 5.03 -4.28
CA PRO A 181 -15.14 4.30 -3.49
C PRO A 181 -14.40 5.29 -2.59
N GLY A 182 -14.65 5.20 -1.28
CA GLY A 182 -14.02 6.06 -0.26
C GLY A 182 -12.56 5.72 0.00
N TYR A 183 -11.98 6.30 1.06
CA TYR A 183 -10.59 6.09 1.46
C TYR A 183 -10.19 4.61 1.56
N ALA A 184 -11.11 3.73 1.99
CA ALA A 184 -10.85 2.30 2.14
C ALA A 184 -10.55 1.62 0.80
N SER A 185 -11.19 2.06 -0.29
CA SER A 185 -10.94 1.55 -1.64
C SER A 185 -9.56 1.98 -2.15
N PHE A 186 -9.16 3.22 -1.88
CA PHE A 186 -7.81 3.69 -2.21
C PHE A 186 -6.74 2.95 -1.40
N LEU A 187 -6.97 2.74 -0.10
CA LEU A 187 -6.04 2.00 0.76
C LEU A 187 -5.95 0.53 0.35
N GLY A 188 -7.07 -0.12 0.09
CA GLY A 188 -7.11 -1.50 -0.42
C GLY A 188 -6.36 -1.62 -1.75
N THR A 189 -6.56 -0.65 -2.66
CA THR A 189 -5.83 -0.60 -3.94
C THR A 189 -4.32 -0.41 -3.73
N SER A 190 -3.91 0.50 -2.84
CA SER A 190 -2.50 0.72 -2.50
C SER A 190 -1.87 -0.55 -1.89
N GLY A 191 -2.57 -1.21 -0.97
CA GLY A 191 -2.15 -2.48 -0.40
C GLY A 191 -1.98 -3.57 -1.46
N LEU A 192 -2.97 -3.77 -2.33
CA LEU A 192 -2.89 -4.74 -3.43
C LEU A 192 -1.74 -4.42 -4.40
N LEU A 193 -1.57 -3.16 -4.80
CA LEU A 193 -0.46 -2.73 -5.66
C LEU A 193 0.91 -3.04 -5.03
N SER A 194 1.05 -2.80 -3.72
CA SER A 194 2.29 -3.09 -3.00
C SER A 194 2.57 -4.59 -2.94
N VAL A 195 1.58 -5.41 -2.58
CA VAL A 195 1.70 -6.87 -2.47
C VAL A 195 1.96 -7.50 -3.83
N TRP A 196 1.14 -7.20 -4.84
CA TRP A 196 1.32 -7.75 -6.19
C TRP A 196 2.59 -7.25 -6.84
N GLY A 197 2.92 -5.97 -6.66
CA GLY A 197 4.18 -5.42 -7.16
C GLY A 197 5.39 -6.12 -6.55
N TYR A 198 5.34 -6.40 -5.25
CA TYR A 198 6.42 -7.11 -4.56
C TYR A 198 6.50 -8.57 -4.99
N ALA A 199 5.36 -9.27 -5.10
CA ALA A 199 5.31 -10.65 -5.61
C ALA A 199 5.86 -10.75 -7.04
N TRP A 200 5.46 -9.83 -7.92
CA TRP A 200 5.99 -9.70 -9.28
C TRP A 200 7.51 -9.51 -9.24
N TYR A 201 7.99 -8.56 -8.43
CA TYR A 201 9.42 -8.29 -8.32
C TYR A 201 10.22 -9.50 -7.85
N LEU A 202 9.72 -10.23 -6.85
CA LEU A 202 10.34 -11.46 -6.36
C LEU A 202 10.30 -12.58 -7.38
N HIS A 203 9.23 -12.68 -8.16
CA HIS A 203 9.14 -13.66 -9.24
C HIS A 203 10.18 -13.38 -10.33
N GLU A 204 10.33 -12.13 -10.78
CA GLU A 204 11.38 -11.77 -11.74
C GLU A 204 12.79 -11.99 -11.18
N ASP A 205 12.97 -11.82 -9.87
CA ASP A 205 14.23 -12.11 -9.19
C ASP A 205 14.54 -13.61 -9.18
N HIS A 206 13.52 -14.42 -8.93
CA HIS A 206 13.59 -15.88 -9.01
C HIS A 206 13.96 -16.36 -10.43
N LEU A 207 13.45 -15.69 -11.47
CA LEU A 207 13.81 -16.00 -12.86
C LEU A 207 15.17 -15.43 -13.29
N HIS A 208 15.93 -14.84 -12.35
CA HIS A 208 17.23 -14.20 -12.61
C HIS A 208 17.18 -13.13 -13.72
N ILE A 209 16.03 -12.50 -13.93
CA ILE A 209 15.89 -11.44 -14.92
C ILE A 209 16.57 -10.18 -14.36
N SER A 210 17.59 -9.71 -15.08
CA SER A 210 18.31 -8.51 -14.70
C SER A 210 17.36 -7.31 -14.61
N ILE A 211 17.57 -6.46 -13.61
CA ILE A 211 16.67 -5.35 -13.28
C ILE A 211 16.42 -4.46 -14.52
N HIS A 212 17.46 -4.14 -15.28
CA HIS A 212 17.38 -3.32 -16.49
C HIS A 212 16.59 -3.96 -17.66
N LYS A 213 16.35 -5.27 -17.63
CA LYS A 213 15.57 -5.98 -18.67
C LYS A 213 14.10 -6.18 -18.26
N ARG A 214 13.73 -5.87 -17.01
CA ARG A 214 12.36 -6.04 -16.51
C ARG A 214 11.42 -5.07 -17.23
N LYS A 215 10.39 -5.61 -17.86
CA LYS A 215 9.41 -4.83 -18.61
C LYS A 215 8.20 -4.55 -17.71
N ALA A 216 7.68 -3.34 -17.85
CA ALA A 216 6.43 -3.01 -17.19
C ALA A 216 5.23 -3.60 -17.94
N ASN A 217 4.23 -3.98 -17.16
CA ASN A 217 2.93 -4.38 -17.68
C ASN A 217 2.12 -3.15 -18.10
N LEU A 218 2.37 -2.67 -19.31
CA LEU A 218 1.70 -1.48 -19.85
C LEU A 218 0.17 -1.59 -19.85
N PRO A 219 -0.46 -2.71 -20.27
CA PRO A 219 -1.92 -2.84 -20.21
C PRO A 219 -2.47 -2.64 -18.79
N PHE A 220 -1.82 -3.23 -17.79
CA PHE A 220 -2.21 -3.04 -16.39
C PHE A 220 -2.04 -1.59 -15.94
N LEU A 221 -0.89 -0.97 -16.21
CA LEU A 221 -0.61 0.41 -15.79
C LEU A 221 -1.57 1.41 -16.43
N THR A 222 -1.88 1.24 -17.72
CA THR A 222 -2.84 2.10 -18.42
C THR A 222 -4.23 1.97 -17.81
N SER A 223 -4.71 0.73 -17.60
CA SER A 223 -5.99 0.48 -16.94
C SER A 223 -6.03 1.09 -15.53
N PHE A 224 -4.95 0.95 -14.76
CA PHE A 224 -4.84 1.54 -13.43
C PHE A 224 -4.93 3.07 -13.47
N ILE A 225 -4.17 3.74 -14.36
CA ILE A 225 -4.19 5.21 -14.48
C ILE A 225 -5.58 5.69 -14.91
N VAL A 226 -6.20 5.03 -15.88
CA VAL A 226 -7.56 5.37 -16.34
C VAL A 226 -8.57 5.21 -15.20
N SER A 227 -8.52 4.10 -14.46
CA SER A 227 -9.38 3.87 -13.29
C SER A 227 -9.15 4.93 -12.21
N PHE A 228 -7.90 5.25 -11.92
CA PHE A 228 -7.51 6.27 -10.94
C PHE A 228 -8.00 7.67 -11.32
N LEU A 229 -7.89 8.08 -12.58
CA LEU A 229 -8.40 9.37 -13.02
C LEU A 229 -9.93 9.42 -13.00
N ALA A 230 -10.59 8.34 -13.45
CA ALA A 230 -12.04 8.26 -13.47
C ALA A 230 -12.65 8.37 -12.07
N ILE A 231 -12.05 7.73 -11.06
CA ILE A 231 -12.53 7.84 -9.68
C ILE A 231 -12.32 9.24 -9.09
N GLN A 232 -11.22 9.94 -9.41
CA GLN A 232 -11.04 11.33 -8.95
C GLN A 232 -12.08 12.26 -9.61
N MET A 233 -12.38 12.06 -10.90
CA MET A 233 -13.40 12.85 -11.60
C MET A 233 -14.80 12.56 -11.07
N LEU A 234 -15.11 11.30 -10.79
CA LEU A 234 -16.38 10.92 -10.15
C LEU A 234 -16.55 11.59 -8.78
N TYR A 235 -15.50 11.58 -7.96
CA TYR A 235 -15.52 12.26 -6.67
C TYR A 235 -15.75 13.77 -6.82
N TRP A 236 -15.08 14.40 -7.79
CA TRP A 236 -15.24 15.83 -8.07
C TRP A 236 -16.65 16.19 -8.53
N ASP A 237 -17.23 15.42 -9.47
CA ASP A 237 -18.59 15.61 -9.95
C ASP A 237 -19.62 15.54 -8.81
N LEU A 238 -19.49 14.53 -7.96
CA LEU A 238 -20.42 14.34 -6.84
C LEU A 238 -20.27 15.44 -5.79
N ARG A 239 -19.04 15.89 -5.52
CA ARG A 239 -18.80 17.04 -4.64
C ARG A 239 -19.50 18.31 -5.14
N ASN A 240 -19.67 18.46 -6.45
CA ASN A 240 -20.37 19.58 -7.08
C ASN A 240 -21.89 19.36 -7.24
N GLY A 241 -22.45 18.28 -6.67
CA GLY A 241 -23.88 17.98 -6.72
C GLY A 241 -24.35 17.28 -7.99
N ASN A 242 -23.45 16.78 -8.84
CA ASN A 242 -23.80 16.02 -10.04
C ASN A 242 -23.96 14.52 -9.72
N GLU A 243 -25.12 14.15 -9.18
CA GLU A 243 -25.42 12.78 -8.72
C GLU A 243 -25.54 11.73 -9.84
N ASN A 244 -25.72 12.18 -11.09
CA ASN A 244 -25.92 11.30 -12.26
C ASN A 244 -24.65 11.07 -13.09
N SER A 245 -23.48 11.06 -12.46
CA SER A 245 -22.20 10.83 -13.17
C SER A 245 -21.95 9.35 -13.52
N LEU A 246 -22.89 8.75 -14.26
CA LEU A 246 -22.78 7.38 -14.81
C LEU A 246 -21.59 7.23 -15.77
N PHE A 247 -21.16 8.32 -16.39
CA PHE A 247 -20.04 8.32 -17.33
C PHE A 247 -18.73 7.90 -16.63
N TYR A 248 -18.33 8.60 -15.57
CA TYR A 248 -17.08 8.27 -14.85
C TYR A 248 -17.20 6.95 -14.09
N GLN A 249 -18.38 6.60 -13.56
CA GLN A 249 -18.61 5.29 -12.94
C GLN A 249 -18.36 4.13 -13.92
N ARG A 250 -18.88 4.23 -15.16
CA ARG A 250 -18.68 3.19 -16.19
C ARG A 250 -17.22 3.08 -16.61
N ILE A 251 -16.53 4.21 -16.76
CA ILE A 251 -15.08 4.21 -17.08
C ILE A 251 -14.30 3.56 -15.94
N TRP A 252 -14.55 3.94 -14.70
CA TRP A 252 -13.90 3.35 -13.52
C TRP A 252 -14.14 1.83 -13.43
N ALA A 253 -15.39 1.39 -13.56
CA ALA A 253 -15.75 -0.02 -13.50
C ALA A 253 -15.11 -0.82 -14.65
N GLY A 254 -15.20 -0.33 -15.89
CA GLY A 254 -14.60 -0.98 -17.06
C GLY A 254 -13.08 -1.04 -16.99
N ALA A 255 -12.43 0.05 -16.58
CA ALA A 255 -10.98 0.08 -16.40
C ALA A 255 -10.52 -0.88 -15.30
N THR A 256 -11.23 -0.93 -14.17
CA THR A 256 -10.93 -1.85 -13.06
C THR A 256 -11.10 -3.31 -13.48
N LEU A 257 -12.16 -3.63 -14.24
CA LEU A 257 -12.36 -4.97 -14.79
C LEU A 257 -11.22 -5.37 -15.75
N CYS A 258 -10.85 -4.50 -16.68
CA CYS A 258 -9.72 -4.76 -17.58
C CYS A 258 -8.42 -4.99 -16.79
N GLY A 259 -8.13 -4.17 -15.78
CA GLY A 259 -6.91 -4.27 -14.98
C GLY A 259 -6.84 -5.58 -14.18
N THR A 260 -7.95 -5.95 -13.55
CA THR A 260 -8.06 -7.21 -12.81
C THR A 260 -7.96 -8.42 -13.74
N MET A 261 -8.58 -8.39 -14.91
CA MET A 261 -8.42 -9.44 -15.93
C MET A 261 -6.96 -9.57 -16.40
N VAL A 262 -6.27 -8.47 -16.66
CA VAL A 262 -4.85 -8.49 -17.05
C VAL A 262 -3.99 -9.08 -15.92
N LEU A 263 -4.23 -8.72 -14.66
CA LEU A 263 -3.51 -9.31 -13.53
C LEU A 263 -3.80 -10.80 -13.39
N ALA A 264 -5.06 -11.21 -13.46
CA ALA A 264 -5.47 -12.61 -13.34
C ALA A 264 -4.87 -13.46 -14.47
N PHE A 265 -4.92 -12.97 -15.71
CA PHE A 265 -4.31 -13.65 -16.86
C PHE A 265 -2.80 -13.82 -16.68
N ASN A 266 -2.09 -12.76 -16.26
CA ASN A 266 -0.65 -12.84 -16.02
C ASN A 266 -0.34 -13.80 -14.87
N PHE A 267 -1.12 -13.78 -13.79
CA PHE A 267 -0.95 -14.71 -12.68
C PHE A 267 -1.11 -16.16 -13.13
N VAL A 268 -2.19 -16.49 -13.84
CA VAL A 268 -2.46 -17.83 -14.36
C VAL A 268 -1.34 -18.28 -15.30
N ARG A 269 -0.93 -17.41 -16.23
CA ARG A 269 0.18 -17.69 -17.16
C ARG A 269 1.48 -18.01 -16.41
N ILE A 270 1.81 -17.21 -15.40
CA ILE A 270 3.08 -17.31 -14.68
C ILE A 270 3.09 -18.48 -13.70
N THR A 271 1.97 -18.75 -13.04
CA THR A 271 1.91 -19.78 -11.97
C THR A 271 1.55 -21.16 -12.49
N LEU A 272 0.56 -21.26 -13.39
CA LEU A 272 0.02 -22.54 -13.84
C LEU A 272 0.65 -23.02 -15.15
N PHE A 273 1.06 -22.09 -16.02
CA PHE A 273 1.58 -22.40 -17.36
C PHE A 273 3.07 -22.07 -17.54
N SER A 274 3.79 -21.76 -16.46
CA SER A 274 5.23 -21.59 -16.54
C SER A 274 5.88 -22.95 -16.76
N LEU A 275 6.56 -23.08 -17.91
CA LEU A 275 7.41 -24.23 -18.25
C LEU A 275 8.75 -24.21 -17.48
N GLU A 276 9.03 -23.14 -16.75
CA GLU A 276 10.27 -23.01 -15.99
C GLU A 276 10.13 -23.76 -14.66
N ALA A 277 11.15 -24.54 -14.28
CA ALA A 277 11.16 -25.35 -13.05
C ALA A 277 11.39 -24.49 -11.79
N TRP A 278 10.72 -23.34 -11.71
CA TRP A 278 10.96 -22.33 -10.69
C TRP A 278 10.72 -22.87 -9.27
N HIS A 279 9.71 -23.72 -9.09
CA HIS A 279 9.39 -24.38 -7.82
C HIS A 279 10.51 -25.27 -7.23
N LYS A 280 11.58 -25.57 -7.98
CA LYS A 280 12.67 -26.46 -7.56
C LYS A 280 13.93 -25.72 -7.06
N ILE A 281 13.97 -24.40 -7.17
CA ILE A 281 15.18 -23.62 -6.86
C ILE A 281 15.04 -23.02 -5.46
N PRO A 282 15.85 -23.44 -4.46
CA PRO A 282 15.81 -22.84 -3.13
C PRO A 282 16.31 -21.39 -3.20
N MET A 283 15.50 -20.45 -2.69
CA MET A 283 15.84 -19.03 -2.64
C MET A 283 16.55 -18.64 -1.36
N PHE A 284 17.73 -18.03 -1.49
CA PHE A 284 18.31 -17.18 -0.45
C PHE A 284 18.24 -15.73 -0.93
N TYR A 285 17.30 -14.95 -0.37
CA TYR A 285 17.13 -13.55 -0.74
C TYR A 285 18.32 -12.69 -0.26
N GLY A 286 19.34 -12.56 -1.09
CA GLY A 286 20.46 -11.63 -0.92
C GLY A 286 20.10 -10.20 -1.36
N ARG A 287 20.96 -9.22 -1.02
CA ARG A 287 20.86 -7.84 -1.54
C ARG A 287 21.36 -7.76 -2.98
N TYR A 288 20.81 -6.86 -3.77
CA TYR A 288 21.38 -6.51 -5.07
C TYR A 288 22.64 -5.65 -4.86
N ILE A 289 23.79 -6.11 -5.33
CA ILE A 289 25.02 -5.31 -5.34
C ILE A 289 25.06 -4.55 -6.67
N GLN A 290 24.96 -3.23 -6.59
CA GLN A 290 25.14 -2.34 -7.72
C GLN A 290 26.60 -2.42 -8.17
N ASP A 291 26.85 -2.83 -9.41
CA ASP A 291 28.20 -2.86 -9.95
C ASP A 291 28.68 -1.43 -10.20
N LYS A 292 29.72 -1.00 -9.49
CA LYS A 292 30.31 0.35 -9.62
C LYS A 292 31.08 0.53 -10.93
N SER A 293 31.12 -0.47 -11.79
CA SER A 293 31.77 -0.42 -13.11
C SER A 293 30.96 0.33 -14.17
N LEU A 294 29.74 0.79 -13.84
CA LEU A 294 28.81 1.48 -14.74
C LEU A 294 28.58 2.96 -14.37
N GLU A 295 29.44 3.56 -13.52
CA GLU A 295 29.53 5.02 -13.32
C GLU A 295 30.53 5.65 -14.29
#